data_AF-M3C4R0-F1
#
_entry.id   AF-M3C4R0-F1
#
_cell.length_a   1.000
_cell.length_b   1.000
_cell.length_c   1.000
_cell.angle_alpha   90.00
_cell.angle_beta   90.00
_cell.angle_gamma   90.00
#
_symmetry.space_group_name_H-M   'P 1'
#
loop_
_entity.id
_entity.type
_entity.pdbx_description
1 polymer ?
#
loop_
_entity_poly.entity_id
_entity_poly.type
_entity_poly.pdbx_seq_one_letter_code
_entity_poly.pdbx_strand_id
1 'polypeptide(L)'
;VVHRPEHIPVADAVLRGFGDGGSAVEPHTRRITVPVSGGARLLAEIIRELDARDVGIDDIGLRRPTLDDVFISLTGHAAEGAGEPDGRSEQQRERQQGRQPGRRQGRPQGGDSP
;
A
#
# COMPACT_ATOMS: atom_id res chain seq x y z
N VAL A 1 4.51 17.00 -0.39
CA VAL A 1 3.71 16.67 0.80
C VAL A 1 2.71 17.79 1.03
N VAL A 2 1.42 17.48 1.08
CA VAL A 2 0.39 18.51 1.28
C VAL A 2 0.15 18.76 2.78
N HIS A 3 -0.15 20.01 3.13
CA HIS A 3 -0.39 20.41 4.51
C HIS A 3 -1.65 19.74 5.11
N ARG A 4 -2.67 19.50 4.28
CA ARG A 4 -3.92 18.89 4.71
C ARG A 4 -4.30 17.68 3.86
N PRO A 5 -4.74 16.57 4.46
CA PRO A 5 -5.12 15.36 3.70
C PRO A 5 -6.30 15.61 2.74
N GLU A 6 -7.22 16.51 3.08
CA GLU A 6 -8.32 16.90 2.19
C GLU A 6 -7.87 17.60 0.90
N HIS A 7 -6.64 18.13 0.86
CA HIS A 7 -6.09 18.74 -0.36
C HIS A 7 -5.48 17.71 -1.31
N ILE A 8 -5.33 16.45 -0.89
CA ILE A 8 -4.71 15.39 -1.72
C ILE A 8 -5.40 15.26 -3.09
N PRO A 9 -6.75 15.18 -3.19
CA PRO A 9 -7.40 15.02 -4.49
C PRO A 9 -7.18 16.21 -5.43
N VAL A 10 -7.15 17.43 -4.89
CA VAL A 10 -6.94 18.65 -5.67
C VAL A 10 -5.48 18.74 -6.13
N ALA A 11 -4.53 18.50 -5.23
CA ALA A 11 -3.11 18.49 -5.54
C ALA A 11 -2.76 17.42 -6.59
N ASP A 12 -3.33 16.23 -6.43
CA ASP A 12 -3.16 15.11 -7.35
C ASP A 12 -3.70 15.42 -8.76
N ALA A 13 -4.88 16.06 -8.84
CA ALA A 13 -5.43 16.52 -10.11
C ALA A 13 -4.55 17.58 -10.79
N VAL A 14 -3.99 18.52 -10.04
CA VAL A 14 -3.05 19.53 -10.56
C VAL A 14 -1.79 18.86 -11.09
N LEU A 15 -1.16 18.01 -10.28
CA LEU A 15 0.12 17.38 -10.62
C LEU A 15 0.00 16.47 -11.85
N ARG A 16 -1.11 15.76 -12.03
CA ARG A 16 -1.38 14.99 -13.26
C ARG A 16 -1.44 15.85 -14.52
N GLY A 17 -1.77 17.14 -14.42
CA GLY A 17 -1.72 18.07 -15.56
C GLY A 17 -0.31 18.40 -16.02
N PHE A 18 0.70 18.18 -15.18
CA PHE A 18 2.11 18.46 -15.46
C PHE A 18 2.95 17.18 -15.64
N GLY A 19 2.40 16.01 -15.32
CA GLY A 19 3.11 14.73 -15.33
C GLY A 19 2.95 13.96 -16.63
N ASP A 20 3.95 13.11 -16.92
CA ASP A 20 3.99 12.27 -18.12
C ASP A 20 3.47 10.84 -17.86
N GLY A 21 2.76 10.62 -16.74
CA GLY A 21 2.30 9.30 -16.33
C GLY A 21 1.38 9.33 -15.11
N GLY A 22 1.17 8.14 -14.53
CA GLY A 22 0.35 7.97 -13.32
C GLY A 22 0.95 8.68 -12.11
N SER A 23 0.09 9.15 -11.21
CA SER A 23 0.47 9.69 -9.92
C SER A 23 0.36 8.61 -8.84
N ALA A 24 1.39 8.50 -8.01
CA ALA A 24 1.38 7.65 -6.82
C ALA A 24 0.99 8.51 -5.61
N VAL A 25 -0.07 8.10 -4.91
CA VAL A 25 -0.62 8.81 -3.76
C VAL A 25 -0.48 7.93 -2.52
N GLU A 26 0.13 8.47 -1.46
CA GLU A 26 0.28 7.82 -0.16
C GLU A 26 -0.49 8.63 0.90
N PRO A 27 -1.74 8.24 1.22
CA PRO A 27 -2.61 9.04 2.09
C PRO A 27 -2.06 9.20 3.52
N HIS A 28 -1.42 8.15 4.06
CA HIS A 28 -0.88 8.15 5.42
C HIS A 28 0.24 9.19 5.63
N THR A 29 1.05 9.43 4.59
CA THR A 29 2.16 10.39 4.62
C THR A 29 1.81 11.70 3.92
N ARG A 30 0.61 11.84 3.36
CA ARG A 30 0.17 12.99 2.55
C ARG A 30 1.14 13.28 1.39
N ARG A 31 1.76 12.23 0.86
CA ARG A 31 2.78 12.31 -0.18
C ARG A 31 2.16 11.97 -1.53
N ILE A 32 2.48 12.79 -2.54
CA ILE A 32 2.08 12.58 -3.93
C ILE A 32 3.37 12.62 -4.74
N THR A 33 3.58 11.60 -5.57
CA THR A 33 4.74 11.47 -6.45
C THR A 33 4.25 11.38 -7.88
N VAL A 34 4.76 12.25 -8.75
CA VAL A 34 4.40 12.28 -10.18
C VAL A 34 5.67 12.32 -11.03
N PRO A 35 5.78 11.45 -12.06
CA PRO A 35 6.88 11.52 -13.01
C PRO A 35 6.70 12.76 -13.90
N VAL A 36 7.75 13.56 -14.02
CA VAL A 36 7.74 14.79 -14.82
C VAL A 36 9.00 14.88 -15.69
N SER A 37 8.82 15.26 -16.95
CA SER A 37 9.92 15.66 -17.84
C SER A 37 10.15 17.17 -17.71
N GLY A 38 10.72 17.58 -16.58
CA GLY A 38 10.97 18.99 -16.29
C GLY A 38 11.97 19.21 -15.16
N GLY A 39 12.66 20.34 -15.24
CA GLY A 39 13.59 20.79 -14.19
C GLY A 39 12.93 21.75 -13.19
N ALA A 40 13.76 22.52 -12.50
CA ALA A 40 13.31 23.49 -11.48
C ALA A 40 12.28 24.52 -11.98
N ARG A 41 12.27 24.84 -13.28
CA ARG A 41 11.26 25.74 -13.87
C ARG A 41 9.84 25.18 -13.74
N LEU A 42 9.66 23.89 -14.04
CA LEU A 42 8.36 23.21 -13.93
C LEU A 42 7.91 23.17 -12.46
N LEU A 43 8.84 22.91 -11.55
CA LEU A 43 8.56 22.94 -10.11
C LEU A 43 7.98 24.29 -9.67
N ALA A 44 8.55 25.40 -10.14
CA ALA A 44 8.05 26.73 -9.83
C ALA A 44 6.65 27.00 -10.42
N GLU A 45 6.34 26.44 -11.59
CA GLU A 45 5.00 26.51 -12.20
C GLU A 45 3.98 25.72 -11.37
N ILE A 46 4.33 24.51 -10.95
CA ILE A 46 3.50 23.66 -10.07
C ILE A 46 3.20 24.37 -8.75
N ILE A 47 4.20 24.97 -8.11
CA ILE A 47 4.02 25.69 -6.85
C ILE A 47 3.01 26.83 -7.02
N ARG A 48 3.14 27.62 -8.11
CA ARG A 48 2.20 28.72 -8.39
C ARG A 48 0.77 28.21 -8.64
N GLU A 49 0.61 27.10 -9.34
CA GLU A 49 -0.72 26.53 -9.62
C GLU A 49 -1.38 25.97 -8.35
N LEU A 50 -0.61 25.36 -7.45
CA LEU A 50 -1.11 24.89 -6.17
C LEU A 50 -1.49 26.06 -5.25
N ASP A 51 -0.67 27.12 -5.21
CA ASP A 51 -0.95 28.35 -4.45
C ASP A 51 -2.21 29.07 -4.97
N ALA A 52 -2.39 29.17 -6.29
CA ALA A 52 -3.59 29.74 -6.91
C ALA A 52 -4.89 29.00 -6.54
N ARG A 53 -4.79 27.78 -6.03
CA ARG A 53 -5.91 26.92 -5.60
C ARG A 53 -5.99 26.77 -4.08
N ASP A 54 -5.24 27.58 -3.33
CA ASP A 54 -5.16 27.56 -1.86
C ASP A 54 -4.71 26.20 -1.28
N VAL A 55 -3.89 25.47 -2.05
CA VAL A 55 -3.35 24.17 -1.64
C VAL A 55 -2.03 24.39 -0.89
N GLY A 56 -2.11 24.43 0.44
CA GLY A 56 -0.92 24.47 1.30
C GLY A 56 -0.03 23.23 1.18
N ILE A 57 1.29 23.44 1.10
CA ILE A 57 2.32 22.41 0.92
C ILE A 57 3.30 22.47 2.11
N ASP A 58 3.61 21.32 2.70
CA ASP A 58 4.62 21.21 3.78
C ASP A 58 6.04 21.04 3.21
N ASP A 59 6.16 20.27 2.12
CA ASP A 59 7.43 19.94 1.49
C ASP A 59 7.26 19.64 -0.01
N ILE A 60 8.24 20.02 -0.83
CA ILE A 60 8.24 19.76 -2.26
C ILE A 60 9.67 19.62 -2.79
N GLY A 61 9.90 18.63 -3.64
CA GLY A 61 11.23 18.37 -4.20
C GLY A 61 11.18 17.61 -5.52
N LEU A 62 12.25 17.78 -6.30
CA LEU A 62 12.53 16.97 -7.47
C LEU A 62 13.58 15.93 -7.09
N ARG A 63 13.31 14.66 -7.40
CA ARG A 63 14.30 13.60 -7.29
C ARG A 63 14.56 12.98 -8.67
N ARG A 64 15.80 12.60 -8.93
CA ARG A 64 16.12 11.82 -10.11
C ARG A 64 15.69 10.36 -9.86
N PRO A 65 14.89 9.75 -10.73
CA PRO A 65 14.54 8.34 -10.59
C PRO A 65 15.81 7.49 -10.61
N THR A 66 15.87 6.50 -9.72
CA THR A 66 16.94 5.50 -9.70
C THR A 66 16.66 4.41 -10.74
N LEU A 67 17.65 3.56 -11.03
CA LEU A 67 17.45 2.42 -11.93
C LEU A 67 16.34 1.48 -11.44
N ASP A 68 16.23 1.29 -10.12
CA ASP A 68 15.19 0.48 -9.49
C ASP A 68 13.80 1.07 -9.75
N ASP A 69 13.64 2.40 -9.67
CA ASP A 69 12.37 3.08 -9.97
C ASP A 69 11.91 2.83 -11.41
N VAL A 70 12.86 2.84 -12.36
CA VAL A 70 12.56 2.58 -13.78
C VAL A 70 12.31 1.09 -14.02
N PHE A 71 13.04 0.21 -13.35
CA PHE A 71 12.85 -1.23 -13.46
C PHE A 71 11.48 -1.64 -12.90
N ILE A 72 11.08 -1.09 -11.74
CA ILE A 72 9.74 -1.26 -11.18
C ILE A 72 8.69 -0.65 -12.10
N SER A 73 8.90 0.54 -12.66
CA SER A 73 7.94 1.12 -13.63
C SER A 73 7.77 0.26 -14.89
N LEU A 74 8.85 -0.41 -15.31
CA LEU A 74 8.86 -1.29 -16.50
C LEU A 74 8.33 -2.71 -16.21
N THR A 75 8.40 -3.17 -14.95
CA THR A 75 8.06 -4.57 -14.57
C THR A 75 6.89 -4.70 -13.58
N GLY A 76 6.39 -3.59 -13.02
CA GLY A 76 5.82 -3.58 -11.67
C GLY A 76 4.39 -3.10 -11.49
N HIS A 77 3.50 -3.25 -12.47
CA HIS A 77 2.05 -3.30 -12.16
C HIS A 77 1.66 -4.55 -11.31
N ALA A 78 2.63 -5.33 -10.81
CA ALA A 78 2.42 -6.57 -10.07
C ALA A 78 2.75 -6.51 -8.56
N ALA A 79 3.22 -5.38 -8.01
CA ALA A 79 3.76 -5.36 -6.63
C ALA A 79 3.21 -4.26 -5.69
N GLU A 80 2.17 -3.50 -6.05
CA GLU A 80 1.48 -2.63 -5.08
C GLU A 80 0.39 -3.42 -4.34
N GLY A 81 0.81 -4.18 -3.33
CA GLY A 81 -0.08 -4.93 -2.45
C GLY A 81 0.58 -5.50 -1.19
N ALA A 82 1.81 -5.07 -0.87
CA ALA A 82 2.48 -5.45 0.37
C ALA A 82 2.49 -4.27 1.35
N GLY A 83 1.30 -3.88 1.81
CA GLY A 83 1.16 -3.23 3.11
C GLY A 83 1.33 -4.28 4.21
N GLU A 84 2.06 -3.91 5.26
CA GLU A 84 2.64 -4.72 6.33
C GLU A 84 1.90 -5.99 6.83
N PRO A 85 2.64 -7.01 7.31
CA PRO A 85 2.09 -8.08 8.13
C PRO A 85 1.75 -7.54 9.53
N ASP A 86 0.50 -7.13 9.77
CA ASP A 86 0.00 -6.91 11.13
C ASP A 86 -0.19 -8.28 11.80
N GLY A 87 0.80 -8.66 12.60
CA GLY A 87 0.70 -9.79 13.50
C GLY A 87 -0.38 -9.51 14.55
N ARG A 88 -1.51 -10.24 14.47
CA ARG A 88 -2.39 -10.57 15.61
C ARG A 88 -3.53 -11.51 15.17
N SER A 89 -3.27 -12.81 15.18
CA SER A 89 -4.34 -13.82 15.32
C SER A 89 -3.83 -15.16 15.84
N GLU A 90 -2.93 -15.14 16.83
CA GLU A 90 -2.67 -16.28 17.72
C GLU A 90 -3.24 -15.94 19.10
N GLN A 91 -4.56 -16.07 19.28
CA GLN A 91 -5.23 -16.13 20.60
C GLN A 91 -6.76 -16.28 20.47
N GLN A 92 -7.28 -17.21 19.65
CA GLN A 92 -8.70 -17.55 19.73
C GLN A 92 -9.07 -18.98 19.32
N ARG A 93 -8.18 -19.95 19.50
CA ARG A 93 -8.48 -21.38 19.29
C ARG A 93 -8.23 -22.26 20.50
N GLU A 94 -8.20 -21.69 21.71
CA GLU A 94 -7.86 -22.42 22.94
C GLU A 94 -8.90 -22.34 24.05
N ARG A 95 -10.14 -21.94 23.73
CA ARG A 95 -11.27 -21.99 24.67
C ARG A 95 -12.45 -22.60 23.95
N GLN A 96 -12.91 -23.76 24.42
CA GLN A 96 -13.94 -24.66 23.84
C GLN A 96 -13.33 -25.71 22.89
N GLN A 97 -12.81 -26.84 23.39
CA GLN A 97 -13.65 -27.91 23.89
C GLN A 97 -12.82 -28.89 24.72
N GLY A 98 -12.83 -28.71 26.04
CA GLY A 98 -12.58 -29.79 26.99
C GLY A 98 -13.91 -30.43 27.36
N ARG A 99 -14.10 -31.71 27.04
CA ARG A 99 -14.97 -32.74 27.67
C ARG A 99 -15.06 -33.91 26.68
N GLN A 100 -14.71 -35.16 26.93
CA GLN A 100 -14.18 -35.94 28.05
C GLN A 100 -13.65 -37.27 27.43
N PRO A 101 -12.79 -38.02 28.12
CA PRO A 101 -12.19 -39.26 27.62
C PRO A 101 -13.03 -40.49 27.96
N GLY A 102 -13.10 -41.49 27.08
CA GLY A 102 -13.90 -42.69 27.39
C GLY A 102 -13.72 -43.88 26.46
N ARG A 103 -12.75 -44.74 26.82
CA ARG A 103 -12.83 -46.21 26.78
C ARG A 103 -12.65 -46.93 25.42
N ARG A 104 -11.41 -47.42 25.28
CA ARG A 104 -10.99 -48.79 24.90
C ARG A 104 -12.07 -49.78 24.47
N GLN A 105 -11.75 -50.49 23.37
CA GLN A 105 -11.93 -51.92 23.07
C GLN A 105 -12.32 -52.04 21.59
N GLY A 106 -11.70 -52.81 20.71
CA GLY A 106 -10.78 -53.93 20.82
C GLY A 106 -11.04 -54.74 19.55
N ARG A 107 -10.10 -54.77 18.62
CA ARG A 107 -10.08 -55.81 17.58
C ARG A 107 -9.57 -57.09 18.25
N PRO A 108 -10.13 -58.25 17.91
CA PRO A 108 -9.39 -59.07 16.98
C PRO A 108 -10.25 -59.69 15.89
N GLN A 109 -9.57 -59.95 14.78
CA GLN A 109 -10.00 -60.76 13.67
C GLN A 109 -9.81 -62.24 14.02
N GLY A 110 -10.73 -63.10 13.59
CA GLY A 110 -10.47 -64.52 13.41
C GLY A 110 -11.55 -65.47 13.94
N GLY A 111 -12.04 -66.35 13.06
CA GLY A 111 -12.32 -67.73 13.43
C GLY A 111 -13.76 -68.23 13.26
N ASP A 112 -14.00 -68.86 12.11
CA ASP A 112 -14.87 -70.01 11.79
C ASP A 112 -16.39 -70.04 12.08
N SER A 113 -17.09 -70.47 11.02
CA SER A 113 -18.43 -71.09 10.99
C SER A 113 -18.31 -72.61 11.18
N PRO A 114 -19.40 -73.39 11.09
CA PRO A 114 -20.67 -73.36 11.82
C PRO A 114 -20.75 -74.45 12.91
#